data_AF-A0A1G3M7P2-F1
#
_entry.id   AF-A0A1G3M7P2-F1
#
_cell.length_a   1.000
_cell.length_b   1.000
_cell.length_c   1.000
_cell.angle_alpha   90.00
_cell.angle_beta   90.00
_cell.angle_gamma   90.00
#
_symmetry.space_group_name_H-M   'P 1'
#
loop_
_entity.id
_entity.type
_entity.pdbx_description
1 polymer ?
#
loop_
_entity_poly.entity_id
_entity_poly.type
_entity_poly.pdbx_seq_one_letter_code
_entity_poly.pdbx_strand_id
1 'polypeptide(L)'
;MCARTSVNGKIYRPGDVIVVKSRRMAGAGEWTGFARSETVEAVWGPRWIPLDIPADRFAERNKITGKLVWADANGVISGIGNRESGEVKILTREATYQERMLFGHHRVPVIHEERYVYTS
;
A
#
# COMPACT_ATOMS: atom_id res chain seq x y z
N MET A 1 -0.60 -5.06 12.82
CA MET A 1 -0.48 -5.56 11.44
C MET A 1 1.00 -5.55 11.09
N CYS A 2 1.55 -6.64 10.55
CA CYS A 2 2.99 -6.77 10.32
C CYS A 2 3.21 -7.00 8.83
N ALA A 3 2.95 -5.94 8.06
CA ALA A 3 3.07 -5.95 6.62
C ALA A 3 4.49 -5.61 6.16
N ARG A 4 4.83 -6.05 4.96
CA ARG A 4 6.06 -5.70 4.26
C ARG A 4 5.78 -5.44 2.78
N THR A 5 6.57 -4.59 2.17
CA THR A 5 6.62 -4.49 0.70
C THR A 5 8.07 -4.56 0.23
N SER A 6 8.29 -5.17 -0.93
CA SER A 6 9.58 -5.19 -1.61
C SER A 6 9.54 -4.23 -2.79
N VAL A 7 10.57 -3.40 -2.94
CA VAL A 7 10.77 -2.54 -4.11
C VAL A 7 12.22 -2.68 -4.57
N ASN A 8 12.44 -3.16 -5.79
CA ASN A 8 13.77 -3.47 -6.31
C ASN A 8 14.60 -4.33 -5.32
N GLY A 9 13.95 -5.31 -4.68
CA GLY A 9 14.57 -6.19 -3.70
C GLY A 9 14.81 -5.60 -2.30
N LYS A 10 14.54 -4.30 -2.08
CA LYS A 10 14.59 -3.69 -0.74
C LYS A 10 13.26 -3.85 -0.03
N ILE A 11 13.31 -4.33 1.21
CA ILE A 11 12.13 -4.56 2.04
C ILE A 11 11.83 -3.33 2.89
N TYR A 12 10.58 -2.90 2.87
CA TYR A 12 10.05 -1.81 3.67
C TYR A 12 8.93 -2.29 4.60
N ARG A 13 8.76 -1.59 5.71
CA ARG A 13 7.71 -1.81 6.73
C ARG A 13 7.07 -0.48 7.16
N PRO A 14 5.93 -0.54 7.87
CA PRO A 14 5.43 0.65 8.55
C PRO A 14 6.51 1.29 9.44
N GLY A 15 6.66 2.61 9.34
CA GLY A 15 7.72 3.43 9.92
C GLY A 15 8.90 3.69 8.98
N ASP A 16 9.02 2.99 7.86
CA ASP A 16 10.07 3.27 6.88
C ASP A 16 9.61 4.36 5.89
N VAL A 17 10.58 5.12 5.38
CA VAL A 17 10.39 6.03 4.25
C VAL A 17 10.38 5.23 2.94
N ILE A 18 9.28 5.32 2.20
CA ILE A 18 9.05 4.61 0.93
C ILE A 18 8.99 5.59 -0.23
N VAL A 19 9.37 5.12 -1.42
CA VAL A 19 9.21 5.88 -2.66
C VAL A 19 7.74 5.91 -3.03
N VAL A 20 7.24 7.11 -3.32
CA VAL A 20 5.86 7.33 -3.73
C VAL A 20 5.82 8.20 -4.96
N LYS A 21 4.76 8.03 -5.73
CA LYS A 21 4.54 8.78 -6.96
C LYS A 21 3.05 9.13 -7.08
N SER A 22 2.75 10.18 -7.82
CA SER A 22 1.39 10.61 -8.16
C SER A 22 1.47 11.60 -9.31
N ARG A 23 0.31 12.01 -9.86
CA ARG A 23 0.21 13.10 -10.84
C ARG A 23 0.87 14.42 -10.41
N ARG A 24 0.96 14.68 -9.10
CA ARG A 24 1.37 15.98 -8.55
C ARG A 24 2.61 15.93 -7.66
N MET A 25 3.14 14.74 -7.43
CA MET A 25 4.22 14.51 -6.47
C MET A 25 4.94 13.22 -6.83
N ALA A 26 6.23 13.31 -7.11
CA ALA A 26 7.17 12.20 -7.03
C ALA A 26 8.12 12.48 -5.88
N GLY A 27 8.36 11.51 -5.01
CA GLY A 27 9.19 11.73 -3.83
C GLY A 27 9.21 10.53 -2.90
N ALA A 28 9.35 10.83 -1.61
CA ALA A 28 9.35 9.83 -0.56
C ALA A 28 8.47 10.30 0.59
N GLY A 29 7.88 9.34 1.31
CA GLY A 29 7.07 9.61 2.49
C GLY A 29 7.12 8.45 3.48
N GLU A 30 6.83 8.73 4.74
CA GLU A 30 6.85 7.72 5.79
C GLU A 30 5.60 6.85 5.73
N TRP A 31 5.76 5.54 5.62
CA TRP A 31 4.64 4.62 5.69
C TRP A 31 4.09 4.51 7.12
N THR A 32 3.09 5.32 7.47
CA THR A 32 2.55 5.36 8.84
C THR A 32 1.40 4.38 9.10
N GLY A 33 0.86 3.75 8.06
CA GLY A 33 -0.10 2.66 8.24
C GLY A 33 -0.98 2.39 7.04
N PHE A 34 -2.27 2.14 7.31
CA PHE A 34 -3.24 1.70 6.32
C PHE A 34 -4.51 2.52 6.37
N ALA A 35 -5.21 2.55 5.25
CA ALA A 35 -6.55 3.10 5.12
C ALA A 35 -7.46 2.11 4.37
N ARG A 36 -8.77 2.18 4.61
CA ARG A 36 -9.78 1.41 3.87
C ARG A 36 -10.16 2.19 2.62
N SER A 37 -10.08 1.57 1.45
CA SER A 37 -10.42 2.24 0.18
C SER A 37 -11.88 2.67 0.14
N GLU A 38 -12.77 1.92 0.79
CA GLU A 38 -14.22 2.15 0.81
C GLU A 38 -14.62 3.42 1.57
N THR A 39 -13.77 3.90 2.48
CA THR A 39 -14.06 5.09 3.30
C THR A 39 -13.12 6.24 2.95
N VAL A 40 -12.29 6.12 1.92
CA VAL A 40 -11.18 7.06 1.72
C VAL A 40 -11.67 8.46 1.31
N GLU A 41 -12.69 8.54 0.46
CA GLU A 41 -13.22 9.84 0.01
C GLU A 41 -14.03 10.55 1.11
N ALA A 42 -14.68 9.77 2.00
CA ALA A 42 -15.52 10.31 3.06
C ALA A 42 -14.72 10.76 4.30
N VAL A 43 -13.57 10.16 4.56
CA VAL A 43 -12.82 10.36 5.82
C VAL A 43 -11.66 11.34 5.67
N TRP A 44 -11.06 11.43 4.48
CA TRP A 44 -9.80 12.14 4.31
C TRP A 44 -10.03 13.45 3.54
N GLY A 45 -9.81 14.56 4.22
CA GLY A 45 -9.95 15.91 3.66
C GLY A 45 -8.93 16.25 2.57
N PRO A 46 -8.94 17.48 2.03
CA PRO A 46 -8.20 17.89 0.82
C PRO A 46 -6.66 17.81 0.91
N ARG A 47 -6.11 17.53 2.11
CA ARG A 47 -4.67 17.38 2.38
C ARG A 47 -4.14 16.01 1.98
N TRP A 48 -5.02 15.01 1.87
CA TRP A 48 -4.66 13.65 1.47
C TRP A 48 -4.82 13.49 -0.04
N ILE A 49 -3.79 12.99 -0.68
CA ILE A 49 -3.77 12.77 -2.13
C ILE A 49 -3.55 11.32 -2.49
N PRO A 50 -4.11 10.83 -3.59
CA PRO A 50 -3.79 9.51 -4.12
C PRO A 50 -2.29 9.40 -4.45
N LEU A 51 -1.71 8.26 -4.08
CA LEU A 51 -0.33 7.88 -4.36
C LEU A 51 -0.28 6.49 -4.98
N ASP A 52 0.72 6.30 -5.83
CA ASP A 52 1.16 5.06 -6.43
C ASP A 52 2.49 4.67 -5.78
N ILE A 53 2.52 3.52 -5.10
CA ILE A 53 3.69 2.99 -4.41
C ILE A 53 4.21 1.79 -5.22
N PRO A 54 5.36 1.90 -5.90
CA PRO A 54 5.94 0.78 -6.64
C PRO A 54 6.19 -0.41 -5.71
N ALA A 55 5.87 -1.63 -6.14
CA ALA A 55 6.13 -2.84 -5.36
C ALA A 55 6.32 -4.07 -6.26
N ASP A 56 7.40 -4.82 -6.02
CA ASP A 56 7.60 -6.15 -6.59
C ASP A 56 6.67 -7.14 -5.90
N ARG A 57 6.65 -7.09 -4.57
CA ARG A 57 5.92 -8.02 -3.70
C ARG A 57 5.35 -7.33 -2.48
N PHE A 58 4.31 -7.92 -1.93
CA PHE A 58 3.74 -7.53 -0.65
C PHE A 58 3.63 -8.74 0.27
N ALA A 59 3.75 -8.52 1.57
CA ALA A 59 3.65 -9.57 2.56
C ALA A 59 2.79 -9.16 3.74
N GLU A 60 2.04 -10.12 4.26
CA GLU A 60 1.36 -9.99 5.54
C GLU A 60 1.72 -11.14 6.47
N ARG A 61 1.78 -10.82 7.77
CA ARG A 61 1.96 -11.86 8.78
C ARG A 61 0.66 -12.60 8.97
N ASN A 62 0.58 -13.85 8.53
CA ASN A 62 -0.60 -14.67 8.71
C ASN A 62 -0.95 -14.81 10.20
N LYS A 63 -2.20 -14.48 10.56
CA LYS A 63 -2.64 -14.45 11.96
C LYS A 63 -2.70 -15.83 12.61
N ILE A 64 -2.87 -16.88 11.80
CA ILE A 64 -2.99 -18.26 12.28
C ILE A 64 -1.60 -18.86 12.49
N THR A 65 -0.72 -18.73 11.49
CA THR A 65 0.60 -19.38 11.52
C THR A 65 1.71 -18.50 12.09
N GLY A 66 1.47 -17.20 12.23
CA GLY A 66 2.47 -16.21 12.63
C GLY A 66 3.56 -15.96 11.59
N LYS A 67 3.53 -16.62 10.41
CA LYS A 67 4.55 -16.50 9.37
C LYS A 67 4.27 -15.34 8.43
N LEU A 68 5.32 -14.75 7.88
CA LEU A 68 5.20 -13.75 6.83
C LEU A 68 4.90 -14.46 5.51
N VAL A 69 3.76 -14.16 4.90
CA VAL A 69 3.33 -14.73 3.62
C VAL A 69 3.49 -13.66 2.57
N TRP A 70 4.33 -13.93 1.57
CA TRP A 70 4.56 -13.04 0.43
C TRP A 70 3.64 -13.41 -0.73
N ALA A 71 3.15 -12.40 -1.41
CA ALA A 71 2.55 -12.52 -2.73
C ALA A 71 3.15 -11.48 -3.66
N ASP A 72 3.08 -11.78 -4.94
CA ASP A 72 3.51 -10.85 -5.96
C ASP A 72 2.54 -9.67 -6.01
N ALA A 73 3.13 -8.47 -6.05
CA ALA A 73 2.40 -7.25 -6.31
C ALA A 73 2.46 -6.89 -7.79
N ASN A 74 3.57 -7.25 -8.47
CA ASN A 74 3.80 -7.09 -9.92
C ASN A 74 3.27 -5.75 -10.48
N GLY A 75 3.51 -4.65 -9.76
CA GLY A 75 2.94 -3.36 -10.15
C GLY A 75 2.97 -2.31 -9.04
N VAL A 76 1.80 -1.75 -8.75
CA VAL A 76 1.63 -0.59 -7.88
C VAL A 76 0.67 -0.92 -6.74
N ILE A 77 1.09 -0.63 -5.52
CA ILE A 77 0.21 -0.57 -4.35
C ILE A 77 -0.40 0.83 -4.27
N SER A 78 -1.73 0.92 -4.23
CA SER A 78 -2.41 2.20 -4.06
C SER A 78 -2.24 2.71 -2.63
N GLY A 79 -1.97 4.00 -2.49
CA GLY A 79 -1.84 4.68 -1.22
C GLY A 79 -2.47 6.06 -1.22
N ILE A 80 -2.42 6.70 -0.05
CA ILE A 80 -2.69 8.12 0.11
C ILE A 80 -1.56 8.80 0.86
N GLY A 81 -1.26 10.04 0.51
CA GLY A 81 -0.20 10.84 1.11
C GLY A 81 -0.74 12.15 1.69
N ASN A 82 -0.30 12.51 2.89
CA ASN A 82 -0.54 13.83 3.45
C ASN A 82 0.53 14.80 2.93
N ARG A 83 0.11 15.84 2.20
CA ARG A 83 1.04 16.81 1.60
C ARG A 83 1.83 17.64 2.61
N GLU A 84 1.33 17.81 3.82
CA GLU A 84 1.94 18.66 4.84
C GLU A 84 2.92 17.87 5.72
N SER A 85 2.53 16.67 6.15
CA SER A 85 3.32 15.86 7.07
C SER A 85 4.25 14.85 6.37
N GLY A 86 4.05 14.57 5.08
CA GLY A 86 4.78 13.52 4.36
C GLY A 86 4.38 12.10 4.74
N GLU A 87 3.29 11.95 5.50
CA GLU A 87 2.75 10.64 5.88
C GLU A 87 2.14 9.92 4.68
N VAL A 88 2.35 8.60 4.63
CA VAL A 88 1.82 7.70 3.61
C VAL A 88 1.05 6.58 4.26
N LYS A 89 -0.17 6.32 3.78
CA LYS A 89 -0.97 5.16 4.16
C LYS A 89 -1.24 4.30 2.93
N ILE A 90 -1.05 2.99 3.06
CA ILE A 90 -1.43 2.03 2.03
C ILE A 90 -2.95 1.83 2.07
N LEU A 91 -3.59 1.88 0.90
CA LEU A 91 -4.99 1.55 0.78
C LEU A 91 -5.18 0.03 0.78
N THR A 92 -6.19 -0.40 1.51
CA THR A 92 -6.60 -1.80 1.63
C THR A 92 -8.03 -1.96 1.15
N ARG A 93 -8.34 -3.14 0.62
CA ARG A 93 -9.69 -3.61 0.30
C ARG A 93 -10.02 -4.89 1.06
N GLU A 94 -11.26 -5.31 0.98
CA GLU A 94 -11.65 -6.62 1.48
C GLU A 94 -10.89 -7.71 0.71
N ALA A 95 -10.34 -8.66 1.45
CA ALA A 95 -9.69 -9.82 0.89
C ALA A 95 -10.75 -10.74 0.28
N THR A 96 -10.45 -11.31 -0.88
CA THR A 96 -11.21 -12.42 -1.46
C THR A 96 -11.12 -13.66 -0.57
N TYR A 97 -11.96 -14.67 -0.82
CA TYR A 97 -11.89 -15.92 -0.07
C TYR A 97 -10.50 -16.57 -0.17
N GLN A 98 -9.92 -16.61 -1.37
CA GLN A 98 -8.60 -17.17 -1.64
C GLN A 98 -7.50 -16.41 -0.89
N GLU A 99 -7.53 -15.09 -0.91
CA GLU A 99 -6.58 -14.26 -0.16
C GLU A 99 -6.73 -14.42 1.35
N ARG A 100 -7.96 -14.58 1.87
CA ARG A 100 -8.18 -14.89 3.29
C ARG A 100 -7.57 -16.23 3.67
N MET A 101 -7.68 -17.23 2.81
CA MET A 101 -7.06 -18.54 3.05
C MET A 101 -5.53 -18.46 3.04
N LEU A 102 -4.96 -17.66 2.14
CA LEU A 102 -3.52 -17.47 2.02
C LEU A 102 -2.94 -16.64 3.19
N PHE A 103 -3.47 -15.44 3.38
CA PHE A 103 -2.93 -14.46 4.32
C PHE A 103 -3.52 -14.58 5.72
N GLY A 104 -4.67 -15.23 5.92
CA GLY A 104 -5.34 -15.25 7.23
C GLY A 104 -5.81 -13.86 7.69
N HIS A 105 -6.05 -12.94 6.74
CA HIS A 105 -6.50 -11.57 7.00
C HIS A 105 -7.71 -11.21 6.15
N HIS A 106 -8.63 -10.44 6.73
CA HIS A 106 -9.80 -9.91 6.04
C HIS A 106 -9.48 -8.78 5.07
N ARG A 107 -8.28 -8.20 5.16
CA ARG A 107 -7.88 -7.02 4.39
C ARG A 107 -6.54 -7.28 3.74
N VAL A 108 -6.43 -6.86 2.49
CA VAL A 108 -5.20 -6.88 1.70
C VAL A 108 -5.03 -5.53 1.02
N PRO A 109 -3.80 -5.14 0.62
CA PRO A 109 -3.60 -3.93 -0.15
C PRO A 109 -4.37 -3.94 -1.45
N VAL A 110 -4.69 -2.75 -1.92
CA VAL A 110 -5.17 -2.54 -3.28
C VAL A 110 -3.94 -2.54 -4.20
N ILE A 111 -3.84 -3.54 -5.07
CA ILE A 111 -2.73 -3.76 -6.00
C ILE A 111 -3.26 -3.67 -7.43
N HIS A 112 -2.50 -3.04 -8.31
CA HIS A 112 -2.79 -2.93 -9.74
C HIS A 112 -1.54 -3.20 -10.57
N GLU A 113 -1.70 -3.84 -11.72
CA GLU A 113 -0.60 -4.20 -12.64
C GLU A 113 0.16 -2.97 -13.14
N GLU A 114 -0.52 -1.85 -13.41
CA GLU A 114 0.10 -0.55 -13.71
C GLU A 114 -0.82 0.62 -13.33
N ARG A 115 -0.24 1.74 -12.87
CA ARG A 115 -0.75 3.08 -13.19
C ARG A 115 0.40 4.02 -13.54
N TYR A 116 0.88 3.96 -14.79
CA TYR A 116 1.63 5.05 -15.42
C TYR A 116 1.19 5.27 -16.87
N VAL A 117 0.09 6.01 -17.07
CA VAL A 117 0.02 6.94 -18.20
C VAL A 117 -0.62 8.22 -17.71
N TYR A 118 0.18 9.25 -17.50
CA TYR A 118 -0.31 10.62 -17.48
C TYR A 118 0.48 11.36 -18.55
N THR A 119 -0.03 11.29 -19.79
CA THR A 119 0.41 12.17 -20.87
C THR A 119 0.26 13.62 -20.42
N SER A 120 1.32 14.39 -20.70
CA SER A 120 1.44 15.84 -20.55
C SER A 120 0.20 16.61 -20.99
#